data_AF-A0A3L7T0U6-F1
#
_entry.id   AF-A0A3L7T0U6-F1
#
_cell.length_a   1.000
_cell.length_b   1.000
_cell.length_c   1.000
_cell.angle_alpha   90.00
_cell.angle_beta   90.00
_cell.angle_gamma   90.00
#
_symmetry.space_group_name_H-M   'P 1'
#
loop_
_entity.id
_entity.type
_entity.pdbx_description
1 polymer ?
#
loop_
_entity_poly.entity_id
_entity_poly.type
_entity_poly.pdbx_seq_one_letter_code
_entity_poly.pdbx_strand_id
1 'polypeptide(L)'
;MLAFAAVLPTVLASTSIADIGFADAAAIARAQNPNRPLLGMRSRTVGGVPLLITTNIDESNALFYGTKLRVSDGTVLESEIESILPPTHLETAAVLERLPELTLDFTDAITIANAEAQQSDANIQRIDLSSVAFMVVFEVRYKNKHRVMVDGVTGRIVTPDSIAGADNSISPTEFASMMQQAHEEAGSIWVAFHAGTIPTPQGIASSVLLLNPSSGRVKQVEILGDQVSVVQFIPIGNLASRVAEIRSALATIVVTPAGFLANVESAFPGGRVSGVALDSRMHNGALRTRWSATILTAASTQVEYSINATVPVGNGVALAQVAPPAAVLGDLDGDGHVLANDLADFITTFGQDYPPHDLDRDGAVLGSDLAILLENWG
;
A
#
# COMPACT_ATOMS: atom_id res chain seq x y z
N MET A 1 -59.16 30.91 -52.42
CA MET A 1 -57.73 30.59 -52.39
C MET A 1 -57.33 30.58 -50.92
N LEU A 2 -57.37 29.40 -50.28
CA LEU A 2 -57.20 29.22 -48.84
C LEU A 2 -55.74 28.88 -48.53
N ALA A 3 -55.10 29.67 -47.67
CA ALA A 3 -53.74 29.45 -47.20
C ALA A 3 -53.73 28.44 -46.04
N PHE A 4 -52.98 27.35 -46.18
CA PHE A 4 -52.67 26.42 -45.11
C PHE A 4 -51.44 26.91 -44.34
N ALA A 5 -51.60 27.19 -43.05
CA ALA A 5 -50.48 27.43 -42.14
C ALA A 5 -49.82 26.09 -41.80
N ALA A 6 -48.52 25.96 -42.12
CA ALA A 6 -47.71 24.83 -41.69
C ALA A 6 -47.30 25.04 -40.23
N VAL A 7 -47.76 24.17 -39.34
CA VAL A 7 -47.27 24.06 -37.96
C VAL A 7 -46.00 23.20 -38.01
N LEU A 8 -44.84 23.81 -37.80
CA LEU A 8 -43.58 23.11 -37.59
C LEU A 8 -43.58 22.52 -36.17
N PRO A 9 -43.30 21.21 -35.98
CA PRO A 9 -43.08 20.66 -34.66
C PRO A 9 -41.75 21.18 -34.13
N THR A 10 -41.79 21.88 -33.00
CA THR A 10 -40.63 22.17 -32.16
C THR A 10 -40.09 20.85 -31.62
N VAL A 11 -39.04 20.34 -32.25
CA VAL A 11 -38.22 19.27 -31.69
C VAL A 11 -37.50 19.88 -30.49
N LEU A 12 -37.96 19.54 -29.28
CA LEU A 12 -37.19 19.77 -28.06
C LEU A 12 -35.97 18.87 -28.14
N ALA A 13 -34.83 19.44 -28.49
CA ALA A 13 -33.54 18.78 -28.32
C ALA A 13 -33.34 18.54 -26.83
N SER A 14 -33.40 17.28 -26.40
CA SER A 14 -32.89 16.88 -25.09
C SER A 14 -31.38 17.16 -25.10
N THR A 15 -30.97 18.21 -24.42
CA THR A 15 -29.55 18.40 -24.07
C THR A 15 -29.18 17.24 -23.16
N SER A 16 -28.51 16.22 -23.69
CA SER A 16 -27.83 15.22 -22.87
C SER A 16 -26.76 15.96 -22.08
N ILE A 17 -27.00 16.15 -20.78
CA ILE A 17 -25.95 16.55 -19.86
C ILE A 17 -24.95 15.38 -19.84
N ALA A 18 -23.66 15.67 -19.97
CA ALA A 18 -22.64 14.63 -19.85
C ALA A 18 -22.67 14.07 -18.42
N ASP A 19 -22.52 12.76 -18.29
CA ASP A 19 -22.38 12.10 -17.00
C ASP A 19 -21.27 12.78 -16.19
N ILE A 20 -21.53 13.04 -14.90
CA ILE A 20 -20.57 13.64 -13.98
C ILE A 20 -19.45 12.64 -13.65
N GLY A 21 -18.23 13.15 -13.56
CA GLY A 21 -17.05 12.38 -13.16
C GLY A 21 -16.70 12.51 -11.68
N PHE A 22 -15.58 11.90 -11.27
CA PHE A 22 -15.05 12.03 -9.92
C PHE A 22 -14.66 13.47 -9.56
N ALA A 23 -14.16 14.25 -10.52
CA ALA A 23 -13.84 15.67 -10.31
C ALA A 23 -15.09 16.50 -9.97
N ASP A 24 -16.18 16.29 -10.70
CA ASP A 24 -17.47 16.94 -10.42
C ASP A 24 -18.02 16.52 -9.05
N ALA A 25 -17.91 15.22 -8.73
CA ALA A 25 -18.33 14.70 -7.42
C ALA A 25 -17.54 15.33 -6.26
N ALA A 26 -16.23 15.53 -6.41
CA ALA A 26 -15.41 16.21 -5.40
C ALA A 26 -15.88 17.64 -5.17
N ALA A 27 -16.18 18.38 -6.24
CA ALA A 27 -16.69 19.74 -6.16
C ALA A 27 -18.06 19.80 -5.45
N ILE A 28 -18.99 18.89 -5.81
CA ILE A 28 -20.31 18.80 -5.19
C ILE A 28 -20.18 18.44 -3.70
N ALA A 29 -19.35 17.45 -3.35
CA ALA A 29 -19.16 17.01 -1.98
C ALA A 29 -18.65 18.13 -1.07
N ARG A 30 -17.67 18.92 -1.53
CA ARG A 30 -17.15 20.08 -0.81
C ARG A 30 -18.18 21.18 -0.61
N ALA A 31 -19.06 21.39 -1.60
CA ALA A 31 -20.15 22.33 -1.48
C ALA A 31 -21.22 21.87 -0.48
N GLN A 32 -21.49 20.55 -0.40
CA GLN A 32 -22.44 19.97 0.56
C GLN A 32 -21.89 19.92 1.99
N ASN A 33 -20.58 19.72 2.14
CA ASN A 33 -19.89 19.55 3.42
C ASN A 33 -18.77 20.59 3.58
N PRO A 34 -19.10 21.88 3.72
CA PRO A 34 -18.10 22.93 3.88
C PRO A 34 -17.27 22.69 5.15
N ASN A 35 -15.96 22.94 5.05
CA ASN A 35 -14.97 22.76 6.13
C ASN A 35 -14.80 21.32 6.62
N ARG A 36 -15.29 20.32 5.89
CA ARG A 36 -15.08 18.90 6.20
C ARG A 36 -14.17 18.28 5.15
N PRO A 37 -12.97 17.80 5.50
CA PRO A 37 -12.09 17.18 4.53
C PRO A 37 -12.77 16.06 3.75
N LEU A 38 -12.57 16.04 2.43
CA LEU A 38 -13.00 14.94 1.56
C LEU A 38 -11.92 13.86 1.65
N LEU A 39 -12.29 12.67 2.11
CA LEU A 39 -11.37 11.55 2.26
C LEU A 39 -11.43 10.58 1.08
N GLY A 40 -12.55 10.50 0.37
CA GLY A 40 -12.65 9.55 -0.73
C GLY A 40 -13.95 9.59 -1.49
N MET A 41 -13.96 8.89 -2.61
CA MET A 41 -15.08 8.79 -3.53
C MET A 41 -15.10 7.40 -4.16
N ARG A 42 -16.28 6.83 -4.37
CA ARG A 42 -16.44 5.52 -5.03
C ARG A 42 -17.63 5.48 -5.98
N SER A 43 -17.49 4.73 -7.07
CA SER A 43 -18.58 4.41 -7.98
C SER A 43 -19.34 3.19 -7.49
N ARG A 44 -20.68 3.25 -7.54
CA ARG A 44 -21.56 2.13 -7.19
C ARG A 44 -22.80 2.13 -8.08
N THR A 45 -23.30 0.97 -8.45
CA THR A 45 -24.62 0.84 -9.07
C THR A 45 -25.61 0.29 -8.04
N VAL A 46 -26.70 1.02 -7.78
CA VAL A 46 -27.75 0.60 -6.84
C VAL A 46 -29.08 0.58 -7.58
N GLY A 47 -29.72 -0.58 -7.64
CA GLY A 47 -30.99 -0.74 -8.37
C GLY A 47 -30.89 -0.38 -9.86
N GLY A 48 -29.72 -0.57 -10.48
CA GLY A 48 -29.45 -0.19 -11.88
C GLY A 48 -29.12 1.29 -12.09
N VAL A 49 -29.12 2.12 -11.04
CA VAL A 49 -28.75 3.53 -11.12
C VAL A 49 -27.25 3.69 -10.81
N PRO A 50 -26.44 4.25 -11.71
CA PRO A 50 -25.05 4.56 -11.44
C PRO A 50 -24.92 5.77 -10.51
N LEU A 51 -24.16 5.61 -9.44
CA LEU A 51 -23.95 6.59 -8.38
C LEU A 51 -22.46 6.82 -8.13
N LEU A 52 -22.13 8.04 -7.71
CA LEU A 52 -20.88 8.36 -7.02
C LEU A 52 -21.18 8.62 -5.56
N ILE A 53 -20.43 7.99 -4.67
CA ILE A 53 -20.58 8.14 -3.22
C ILE A 53 -19.32 8.80 -2.70
N THR A 54 -19.44 9.94 -2.02
CA THR A 54 -18.31 10.67 -1.45
C THR A 54 -18.31 10.53 0.07
N THR A 55 -17.14 10.57 0.68
CA THR A 55 -16.96 10.49 2.14
C THR A 55 -16.17 11.70 2.63
N ASN A 56 -16.82 12.55 3.42
CA ASN A 56 -16.14 13.60 4.19
C ASN A 56 -16.06 13.20 5.66
N ILE A 57 -15.12 13.80 6.40
CA ILE A 57 -14.99 13.60 7.84
C ILE A 57 -15.02 14.94 8.58
N ASP A 58 -15.44 14.93 9.85
CA ASP A 58 -15.23 16.07 10.73
C ASP A 58 -13.79 16.15 11.28
N GLU A 59 -13.42 17.35 11.73
CA GLU A 59 -12.09 17.61 12.30
C GLU A 59 -11.81 16.82 13.59
N SER A 60 -12.87 16.39 14.31
CA SER A 60 -12.77 15.55 15.50
C SER A 60 -12.56 14.08 15.22
N ASN A 61 -12.51 13.65 13.96
CA ASN A 61 -12.42 12.24 13.58
C ASN A 61 -13.48 11.36 14.28
N ALA A 62 -14.73 11.82 14.25
CA ALA A 62 -15.84 11.21 14.98
C ALA A 62 -17.05 10.94 14.09
N LEU A 63 -17.21 11.66 12.98
CA LEU A 63 -18.37 11.58 12.11
C LEU A 63 -17.96 11.50 10.64
N PHE A 64 -18.45 10.47 9.94
CA PHE A 64 -18.42 10.41 8.48
C PHE A 64 -19.69 11.01 7.87
N TYR A 65 -19.50 11.70 6.75
CA TYR A 65 -20.56 12.32 5.96
C TYR A 65 -20.54 11.75 4.55
N GLY A 66 -21.47 10.84 4.27
CA GLY A 66 -21.65 10.21 2.96
C GLY A 66 -22.57 11.04 2.08
N THR A 67 -22.17 11.37 0.85
CA THR A 67 -23.07 11.99 -0.15
C THR A 67 -23.25 11.05 -1.35
N LYS A 68 -24.49 10.67 -1.68
CA LYS A 68 -24.81 9.85 -2.86
C LYS A 68 -25.28 10.75 -4.01
N LEU A 69 -24.52 10.75 -5.09
CA LEU A 69 -24.73 11.56 -6.29
C LEU A 69 -25.17 10.68 -7.45
N ARG A 70 -26.19 11.10 -8.20
CA ARG A 70 -26.54 10.45 -9.46
C ARG A 70 -25.53 10.83 -10.54
N VAL A 71 -24.99 9.84 -11.25
CA VAL A 71 -23.97 10.08 -12.29
C VAL A 71 -24.50 10.91 -13.45
N SER A 72 -25.77 10.74 -13.86
CA SER A 72 -26.28 11.41 -15.06
C SER A 72 -26.43 12.93 -14.98
N ASP A 73 -26.49 13.48 -13.77
CA ASP A 73 -26.83 14.90 -13.55
C ASP A 73 -26.21 15.52 -12.29
N GLY A 74 -25.50 14.75 -11.46
CA GLY A 74 -24.91 15.22 -10.20
C GLY A 74 -25.92 15.49 -9.08
N THR A 75 -27.18 15.08 -9.24
CA THR A 75 -28.20 15.28 -8.20
C THR A 75 -27.81 14.55 -6.92
N VAL A 76 -27.81 15.26 -5.79
CA VAL A 76 -27.70 14.65 -4.46
C VAL A 76 -28.98 13.88 -4.16
N LEU A 77 -28.88 12.56 -4.09
CA LEU A 77 -30.00 11.69 -3.77
C LEU A 77 -30.16 11.49 -2.27
N GLU A 78 -29.03 11.44 -1.55
CA GLU A 78 -29.00 11.14 -0.14
C GLU A 78 -27.73 11.69 0.50
N SER A 79 -27.85 12.12 1.76
CA SER A 79 -26.74 12.46 2.64
C SER A 79 -26.88 11.65 3.94
N GLU A 80 -25.87 10.86 4.27
CA GLU A 80 -25.82 10.04 5.47
C GLU A 80 -24.77 10.58 6.44
N ILE A 81 -25.05 10.49 7.74
CA ILE A 81 -24.10 10.80 8.80
C ILE A 81 -23.92 9.55 9.63
N GLU A 82 -22.69 9.09 9.75
CA GLU A 82 -22.33 7.90 10.52
C GLU A 82 -21.40 8.29 11.66
N SER A 83 -21.73 7.83 12.88
CA SER A 83 -20.84 7.98 14.02
C SER A 83 -19.78 6.90 13.97
N ILE A 84 -18.53 7.33 14.06
CA ILE A 84 -17.40 6.46 14.31
C ILE A 84 -17.39 6.24 15.83
N LEU A 85 -17.62 5.00 16.29
CA LEU A 85 -17.58 4.70 17.72
C LEU A 85 -16.18 5.06 18.26
N PRO A 86 -16.06 5.70 19.44
CA PRO A 86 -14.75 5.97 20.01
C PRO A 86 -13.96 4.68 20.27
N PRO A 87 -12.63 4.69 20.05
CA PRO A 87 -11.83 5.87 19.75
C PRO A 87 -11.48 5.97 18.25
N THR A 88 -11.27 7.21 17.77
CA THR A 88 -10.41 7.57 16.61
C THR A 88 -10.10 6.44 15.64
N HIS A 89 -10.70 6.45 14.45
CA HIS A 89 -10.16 5.65 13.35
C HIS A 89 -8.69 6.06 13.17
N LEU A 90 -7.75 5.16 13.48
CA LEU A 90 -6.32 5.46 13.44
C LEU A 90 -5.91 5.90 12.02
N GLU A 91 -6.53 5.27 11.03
CA GLU A 91 -6.48 5.56 9.60
C GLU A 91 -6.72 7.02 9.28
N THR A 92 -7.91 7.50 9.60
CA THR A 92 -8.30 8.87 9.28
C THR A 92 -7.62 9.86 10.19
N ALA A 93 -7.19 9.46 11.40
CA ALA A 93 -6.37 10.32 12.26
C ALA A 93 -5.03 10.62 11.60
N ALA A 94 -4.33 9.61 11.09
CA ALA A 94 -3.05 9.77 10.42
C ALA A 94 -3.17 10.56 9.10
N VAL A 95 -4.26 10.36 8.35
CA VAL A 95 -4.59 11.17 7.17
C VAL A 95 -4.87 12.62 7.56
N LEU A 96 -5.73 12.86 8.55
CA LEU A 96 -6.12 14.20 9.01
C LEU A 96 -4.91 15.01 9.48
N GLU A 97 -3.98 14.37 10.20
CA GLU A 97 -2.72 14.99 10.65
C GLU A 97 -1.88 15.52 9.47
N ARG A 98 -1.92 14.80 8.34
CA ARG A 98 -1.10 15.08 7.14
C ARG A 98 -1.82 15.88 6.06
N LEU A 99 -3.13 16.10 6.16
CA LEU A 99 -3.89 16.90 5.19
C LEU A 99 -3.26 18.28 4.89
N PRO A 100 -2.69 19.01 5.86
CA PRO A 100 -2.04 20.29 5.57
C PRO A 100 -0.81 20.18 4.64
N GLU A 101 -0.25 18.98 4.44
CA GLU A 101 0.89 18.73 3.56
C GLU A 101 0.50 18.56 2.09
N LEU A 102 -0.79 18.27 1.80
CA LEU A 102 -1.26 18.03 0.43
C LEU A 102 -1.02 19.24 -0.47
N THR A 103 -0.40 18.99 -1.62
CA THR A 103 -0.23 19.98 -2.69
C THR A 103 -1.11 19.66 -3.90
N LEU A 104 -1.54 18.39 -4.03
CA LEU A 104 -2.42 17.90 -5.07
C LEU A 104 -3.86 17.77 -4.59
N ASP A 105 -4.78 17.86 -5.54
CA ASP A 105 -6.19 17.50 -5.35
C ASP A 105 -6.52 16.15 -6.02
N PHE A 106 -7.71 15.60 -5.72
CA PHE A 106 -8.25 14.38 -6.33
C PHE A 106 -8.18 14.42 -7.87
N THR A 107 -8.44 15.57 -8.49
CA THR A 107 -8.38 15.74 -9.96
C THR A 107 -6.96 15.55 -10.50
N ASP A 108 -5.95 16.06 -9.80
CA ASP A 108 -4.55 15.92 -10.20
C ASP A 108 -4.11 14.46 -10.06
N ALA A 109 -4.46 13.83 -8.94
CA ALA A 109 -4.17 12.43 -8.68
C ALA A 109 -4.81 11.48 -9.70
N ILE A 110 -6.07 11.73 -10.08
CA ILE A 110 -6.76 10.97 -11.14
C ILE A 110 -6.01 11.08 -12.47
N THR A 111 -5.58 12.29 -12.83
CA THR A 111 -4.85 12.55 -14.08
C THR A 111 -3.54 11.76 -14.11
N ILE A 112 -2.77 11.81 -13.02
CA ILE A 112 -1.50 11.09 -12.87
C ILE A 112 -1.73 9.58 -12.92
N ALA A 113 -2.68 9.07 -12.15
CA ALA A 113 -2.98 7.65 -12.10
C ALA A 113 -3.44 7.09 -13.45
N ASN A 114 -4.26 7.84 -14.19
CA ASN A 114 -4.72 7.42 -15.52
C ASN A 114 -3.57 7.32 -16.51
N ALA A 115 -2.62 8.26 -16.45
CA ALA A 115 -1.45 8.24 -17.30
C ALA A 115 -0.56 7.02 -17.00
N GLU A 116 -0.34 6.72 -15.71
CA GLU A 116 0.45 5.56 -15.28
C GLU A 116 -0.23 4.23 -15.67
N ALA A 117 -1.51 4.07 -15.34
CA ALA A 117 -2.25 2.84 -15.57
C ALA A 117 -2.71 2.67 -17.03
N GLN A 118 -2.54 3.69 -17.88
CA GLN A 118 -3.12 3.78 -19.22
C GLN A 118 -4.64 3.56 -19.21
N GLN A 119 -5.32 4.20 -18.25
CA GLN A 119 -6.77 4.09 -18.02
C GLN A 119 -7.47 5.43 -18.27
N SER A 120 -8.79 5.44 -18.06
CA SER A 120 -9.63 6.64 -18.11
C SER A 120 -10.49 6.75 -16.85
N ASP A 121 -11.03 7.94 -16.57
CA ASP A 121 -11.92 8.23 -15.44
C ASP A 121 -13.11 7.25 -15.37
N ALA A 122 -13.65 6.85 -16.52
CA ALA A 122 -14.78 5.92 -16.60
C ALA A 122 -14.45 4.53 -16.03
N ASN A 123 -13.16 4.19 -15.94
CA ASN A 123 -12.69 2.93 -15.39
C ASN A 123 -12.36 3.02 -13.90
N ILE A 124 -12.40 4.20 -13.29
CA ILE A 124 -12.15 4.35 -11.85
C ILE A 124 -13.32 3.74 -11.07
N GLN A 125 -12.99 2.89 -10.12
CA GLN A 125 -13.92 2.30 -9.16
C GLN A 125 -13.96 3.14 -7.88
N ARG A 126 -12.80 3.58 -7.38
CA ARG A 126 -12.67 4.35 -6.14
C ARG A 126 -11.39 5.17 -6.14
N ILE A 127 -11.40 6.29 -5.41
CA ILE A 127 -10.22 7.05 -5.03
C ILE A 127 -10.33 7.45 -3.56
N ASP A 128 -9.29 7.23 -2.76
CA ASP A 128 -9.25 7.58 -1.34
C ASP A 128 -7.94 8.24 -0.95
N LEU A 129 -7.95 8.98 0.16
CA LEU A 129 -6.77 9.39 0.89
C LEU A 129 -6.42 8.32 1.91
N SER A 130 -5.17 7.87 1.87
CA SER A 130 -4.58 6.95 2.84
C SER A 130 -3.28 7.53 3.39
N SER A 131 -2.89 7.12 4.60
CA SER A 131 -1.60 7.47 5.18
C SER A 131 -0.67 6.27 5.06
N VAL A 132 0.43 6.38 4.33
CA VAL A 132 1.39 5.27 4.16
C VAL A 132 2.80 5.76 4.48
N ALA A 133 3.45 5.14 5.48
CA ALA A 133 4.86 5.39 5.82
C ALA A 133 5.23 6.88 5.83
N PHE A 134 4.54 7.62 6.71
CA PHE A 134 4.65 9.07 6.89
C PHE A 134 4.12 9.94 5.72
N MET A 135 3.61 9.37 4.63
CA MET A 135 3.02 10.10 3.51
C MET A 135 1.49 10.12 3.57
N VAL A 136 0.89 11.14 2.97
CA VAL A 136 -0.52 11.11 2.55
C VAL A 136 -0.57 10.86 1.04
N VAL A 137 -1.33 9.84 0.64
CA VAL A 137 -1.41 9.38 -0.76
C VAL A 137 -2.85 9.36 -1.25
N PHE A 138 -3.04 9.61 -2.54
CA PHE A 138 -4.27 9.29 -3.25
C PHE A 138 -4.17 7.87 -3.81
N GLU A 139 -5.00 6.98 -3.31
CA GLU A 139 -5.11 5.63 -3.80
C GLU A 139 -6.21 5.54 -4.86
N VAL A 140 -5.82 5.38 -6.13
CA VAL A 140 -6.76 5.23 -7.25
C VAL A 140 -6.91 3.75 -7.59
N ARG A 141 -8.14 3.25 -7.51
CA ARG A 141 -8.48 1.87 -7.90
C ARG A 141 -9.36 1.86 -9.14
N TYR A 142 -8.96 1.06 -10.11
CA TYR A 142 -9.71 0.84 -11.35
C TYR A 142 -10.58 -0.41 -11.28
N LYS A 143 -11.63 -0.47 -12.11
CA LYS A 143 -12.56 -1.61 -12.22
C LYS A 143 -11.87 -2.91 -12.61
N ASN A 144 -10.74 -2.82 -13.32
CA ASN A 144 -9.88 -3.95 -13.69
C ASN A 144 -8.90 -4.37 -12.58
N LYS A 145 -9.06 -3.82 -11.37
CA LYS A 145 -8.25 -4.12 -10.18
C LYS A 145 -6.83 -3.56 -10.20
N HIS A 146 -6.45 -2.83 -11.23
CA HIS A 146 -5.22 -2.05 -11.20
C HIS A 146 -5.35 -0.95 -10.12
N ARG A 147 -4.33 -0.83 -9.27
CA ARG A 147 -4.20 0.17 -8.22
C ARG A 147 -2.99 1.05 -8.50
N VAL A 148 -3.17 2.35 -8.33
CA VAL A 148 -2.08 3.33 -8.41
C VAL A 148 -2.12 4.20 -7.15
N MET A 149 -1.00 4.26 -6.43
CA MET A 149 -0.82 5.16 -5.30
C MET A 149 -0.07 6.40 -5.78
N VAL A 150 -0.69 7.56 -5.69
CA VAL A 150 -0.10 8.85 -6.04
C VAL A 150 0.21 9.60 -4.76
N ASP A 151 1.48 9.93 -4.55
CA ASP A 151 1.91 10.81 -3.46
C ASP A 151 1.19 12.17 -3.57
N GLY A 152 0.44 12.53 -2.52
CA GLY A 152 -0.37 13.74 -2.50
C GLY A 152 0.43 15.05 -2.40
N VAL A 153 1.75 14.97 -2.17
CA VAL A 153 2.66 16.12 -2.08
C VAL A 153 3.47 16.31 -3.37
N THR A 154 3.91 15.22 -4.01
CA THR A 154 4.79 15.32 -5.20
C THR A 154 4.16 14.85 -6.50
N GLY A 155 3.08 14.08 -6.44
CA GLY A 155 2.47 13.43 -7.60
C GLY A 155 3.25 12.21 -8.12
N ARG A 156 4.25 11.73 -7.38
CA ARG A 156 4.99 10.53 -7.75
C ARG A 156 4.19 9.27 -7.47
N ILE A 157 4.46 8.22 -8.26
CA ILE A 157 3.87 6.90 -8.02
C ILE A 157 4.63 6.19 -6.89
N VAL A 158 3.91 5.81 -5.84
CA VAL A 158 4.49 5.03 -4.73
C VAL A 158 4.64 3.58 -5.18
N THR A 159 5.90 3.12 -5.24
CA THR A 159 6.26 1.77 -5.71
C THR A 159 6.52 0.85 -4.52
N PRO A 160 5.94 -0.38 -4.49
CA PRO A 160 6.19 -1.34 -3.41
C PRO A 160 7.66 -1.81 -3.38
N ASP A 161 8.13 -2.24 -2.21
CA ASP A 161 9.50 -2.70 -1.95
C ASP A 161 9.88 -4.00 -2.67
N SER A 162 8.88 -4.80 -3.06
CA SER A 162 9.02 -5.97 -3.93
C SER A 162 9.45 -5.63 -5.37
N ILE A 163 9.46 -4.34 -5.74
CA ILE A 163 9.97 -3.82 -7.01
C ILE A 163 11.15 -2.90 -6.72
N ALA A 164 12.33 -3.21 -7.25
CA ALA A 164 13.46 -2.29 -7.17
C ALA A 164 13.43 -1.30 -8.34
N GLY A 165 13.10 -0.05 -8.05
CA GLY A 165 13.10 1.09 -8.95
C GLY A 165 14.12 2.16 -8.55
N ALA A 166 14.34 3.12 -9.44
CA ALA A 166 15.34 4.18 -9.22
C ALA A 166 14.97 5.11 -8.06
N ASP A 167 13.70 5.19 -7.69
CA ASP A 167 13.21 6.11 -6.67
C ASP A 167 13.08 5.47 -5.29
N ASN A 168 12.97 4.14 -5.22
CA ASN A 168 12.75 3.40 -3.98
C ASN A 168 13.92 2.46 -3.60
N SER A 169 15.08 2.55 -4.25
CA SER A 169 16.24 1.70 -3.93
C SER A 169 17.42 2.54 -3.43
N ILE A 170 18.22 2.04 -2.50
CA ILE A 170 19.42 2.75 -1.97
C ILE A 170 20.67 1.86 -2.08
N SER A 171 21.87 2.40 -1.81
CA SER A 171 23.06 1.54 -1.83
C SER A 171 22.98 0.46 -0.73
N PRO A 172 23.56 -0.73 -0.93
CA PRO A 172 23.67 -1.76 0.10
C PRO A 172 24.23 -1.25 1.43
N THR A 173 25.17 -0.31 1.40
CA THR A 173 25.78 0.30 2.60
C THR A 173 24.79 1.20 3.36
N GLU A 174 24.03 2.03 2.65
CA GLU A 174 22.96 2.82 3.25
C GLU A 174 21.86 1.93 3.82
N PHE A 175 21.47 0.87 3.09
CA PHE A 175 20.47 -0.10 3.54
C PHE A 175 20.91 -0.83 4.82
N ALA A 176 22.20 -1.18 4.93
CA ALA A 176 22.75 -1.80 6.13
C ALA A 176 22.70 -0.85 7.33
N SER A 177 23.00 0.43 7.11
CA SER A 177 22.95 1.47 8.14
C SER A 177 21.51 1.70 8.63
N MET A 178 20.55 1.70 7.70
CA MET A 178 19.11 1.78 7.98
C MET A 178 18.62 0.61 8.84
N MET A 179 18.97 -0.63 8.48
CA MET A 179 18.62 -1.81 9.29
C MET A 179 19.28 -1.78 10.68
N GLN A 180 20.51 -1.26 10.78
CA GLN A 180 21.19 -1.07 12.05
C GLN A 180 20.49 -0.05 12.93
N GLN A 181 20.07 1.09 12.38
CA GLN A 181 19.32 2.12 13.10
C GLN A 181 17.99 1.55 13.63
N ALA A 182 17.23 0.82 12.81
CA ALA A 182 16.00 0.17 13.25
C ALA A 182 16.23 -0.87 14.37
N HIS A 183 17.36 -1.58 14.33
CA HIS A 183 17.75 -2.51 15.41
C HIS A 183 18.08 -1.77 16.72
N GLU A 184 18.73 -0.61 16.65
CA GLU A 184 19.03 0.23 17.81
C GLU A 184 17.75 0.77 18.46
N GLU A 185 16.80 1.27 17.65
CA GLU A 185 15.47 1.70 18.12
C GLU A 185 14.65 0.54 18.71
N ALA A 186 14.74 -0.65 18.12
CA ALA A 186 14.02 -1.82 18.62
C ALA A 186 14.59 -2.33 19.96
N GLY A 187 15.92 -2.28 20.11
CA GLY A 187 16.69 -2.83 21.23
C GLY A 187 17.42 -4.13 20.88
N SER A 188 18.52 -4.40 21.58
CA SER A 188 19.50 -5.45 21.23
C SER A 188 18.98 -6.90 21.20
N ILE A 189 17.82 -7.17 21.80
CA ILE A 189 17.21 -8.51 21.79
C ILE A 189 16.45 -8.82 20.48
N TRP A 190 16.17 -7.81 19.66
CA TRP A 190 15.34 -7.94 18.47
C TRP A 190 16.17 -8.30 17.24
N VAL A 191 15.70 -9.24 16.43
CA VAL A 191 16.43 -9.71 15.24
C VAL A 191 15.65 -9.29 13.99
N ALA A 192 16.25 -8.44 13.15
CA ALA A 192 15.66 -8.06 11.87
C ALA A 192 15.55 -9.28 10.95
N PHE A 193 14.39 -9.43 10.30
CA PHE A 193 14.16 -10.52 9.35
C PHE A 193 13.46 -10.07 8.07
N HIS A 194 12.96 -8.84 8.01
CA HIS A 194 12.45 -8.25 6.78
C HIS A 194 12.66 -6.74 6.83
N ALA A 195 13.00 -6.14 5.71
CA ALA A 195 13.19 -4.70 5.59
C ALA A 195 12.88 -4.25 4.16
N GLY A 196 12.27 -3.09 4.03
CA GLY A 196 11.95 -2.44 2.76
C GLY A 196 12.17 -0.95 2.81
N THR A 197 12.33 -0.34 1.65
CA THR A 197 12.42 1.10 1.45
C THR A 197 11.17 1.64 0.79
N ILE A 198 10.75 2.82 1.24
CA ILE A 198 9.53 3.47 0.79
C ILE A 198 9.88 4.89 0.35
N PRO A 199 9.70 5.25 -0.92
CA PRO A 199 10.01 6.58 -1.40
C PRO A 199 8.99 7.57 -0.84
N THR A 200 9.46 8.68 -0.28
CA THR A 200 8.62 9.76 0.27
C THR A 200 9.06 11.12 -0.28
N PRO A 201 8.23 12.18 -0.16
CA PRO A 201 8.65 13.54 -0.52
C PRO A 201 9.92 14.00 0.19
N GLN A 202 10.13 13.56 1.44
CA GLN A 202 11.22 13.97 2.31
C GLN A 202 12.47 13.08 2.18
N GLY A 203 12.41 11.99 1.42
CA GLY A 203 13.53 11.08 1.21
C GLY A 203 13.08 9.65 1.02
N ILE A 204 13.84 8.70 1.56
CA ILE A 204 13.47 7.30 1.57
C ILE A 204 13.23 6.90 3.02
N ALA A 205 11.99 6.53 3.33
CA ALA A 205 11.65 5.92 4.59
C ALA A 205 12.06 4.44 4.57
N SER A 206 12.29 3.91 5.76
CA SER A 206 12.55 2.50 5.99
C SER A 206 11.38 1.86 6.73
N SER A 207 11.14 0.58 6.47
CA SER A 207 10.22 -0.25 7.24
C SER A 207 10.91 -1.57 7.55
N VAL A 208 11.16 -1.85 8.83
CA VAL A 208 11.92 -3.04 9.27
C VAL A 208 11.09 -3.85 10.24
N LEU A 209 10.88 -5.13 9.92
CA LEU A 209 10.29 -6.10 10.84
C LEU A 209 11.40 -6.83 11.61
N LEU A 210 11.27 -6.81 12.93
CA LEU A 210 12.15 -7.47 13.85
C LEU A 210 11.36 -8.45 14.72
N LEU A 211 11.91 -9.64 14.93
CA LEU A 211 11.32 -10.65 15.81
C LEU A 211 12.07 -10.69 17.15
N ASN A 212 11.34 -10.97 18.22
CA ASN A 212 11.93 -11.23 19.53
C ASN A 212 12.15 -12.75 19.68
N PRO A 213 13.40 -13.23 19.79
CA PRO A 213 13.70 -14.66 19.89
C PRO A 213 13.06 -15.35 21.08
N SER A 214 12.88 -14.63 22.20
CA SER A 214 12.34 -15.19 23.45
C SER A 214 10.81 -15.28 23.43
N SER A 215 10.13 -14.21 23.03
CA SER A 215 8.66 -14.13 23.09
C SER A 215 7.97 -14.52 21.78
N GLY A 216 8.68 -14.50 20.66
CA GLY A 216 8.08 -14.69 19.33
C GLY A 216 7.24 -13.51 18.84
N ARG A 217 7.18 -12.39 19.58
CA ARG A 217 6.51 -11.16 19.11
C ARG A 217 7.30 -10.52 17.98
N VAL A 218 6.60 -9.76 17.13
CA VAL A 218 7.18 -8.96 16.05
C VAL A 218 7.03 -7.49 16.39
N LYS A 219 8.00 -6.70 15.98
CA LYS A 219 8.03 -5.24 16.05
C LYS A 219 8.32 -4.72 14.64
N GLN A 220 7.51 -3.80 14.16
CA GLN A 220 7.83 -2.98 13.00
C GLN A 220 8.41 -1.67 13.47
N VAL A 221 9.51 -1.26 12.86
CA VAL A 221 10.13 0.04 13.07
C VAL A 221 10.20 0.73 11.72
N GLU A 222 9.53 1.88 11.61
CA GLU A 222 9.61 2.73 10.43
C GLU A 222 10.36 4.02 10.76
N ILE A 223 11.27 4.43 9.88
CA ILE A 223 12.14 5.59 10.10
C ILE A 223 12.18 6.46 8.85
N LEU A 224 11.97 7.76 9.02
CA LEU A 224 12.15 8.79 7.99
C LEU A 224 12.86 10.01 8.60
N GLY A 225 14.15 10.18 8.31
CA GLY A 225 14.96 11.21 8.96
C GLY A 225 14.97 11.03 10.48
N ASP A 226 14.49 12.03 11.21
CA ASP A 226 14.34 11.99 12.68
C ASP A 226 12.98 11.42 13.15
N GLN A 227 12.07 11.12 12.23
CA GLN A 227 10.76 10.55 12.55
C GLN A 227 10.87 9.04 12.71
N VAL A 228 10.27 8.51 13.79
CA VAL A 228 10.25 7.08 14.09
C VAL A 228 8.84 6.65 14.47
N SER A 229 8.36 5.57 13.85
CA SER A 229 7.12 4.86 14.20
C SER A 229 7.45 3.44 14.64
N VAL A 230 6.86 3.00 15.74
CA VAL A 230 7.11 1.66 16.29
C VAL A 230 5.80 0.99 16.66
N VAL A 231 5.52 -0.15 16.04
CA VAL A 231 4.35 -0.98 16.30
C VAL A 231 4.80 -2.38 16.73
N GLN A 232 4.21 -2.93 17.80
CA GLN A 232 4.55 -4.27 18.29
C GLN A 232 3.30 -5.15 18.37
N PHE A 233 3.35 -6.31 17.73
CA PHE A 233 2.22 -7.22 17.58
C PHE A 233 2.61 -8.69 17.80
N ILE A 234 1.61 -9.56 17.94
CA ILE A 234 1.79 -11.01 18.01
C ILE A 234 1.59 -11.54 16.59
N PRO A 235 2.58 -12.21 15.96
CA PRO A 235 2.40 -12.70 14.60
C PRO A 235 1.34 -13.81 14.57
N ILE A 236 0.56 -13.87 13.49
CA ILE A 236 -0.45 -14.90 13.23
C ILE A 236 -0.32 -15.40 11.78
N GLY A 237 -1.10 -16.42 11.41
CA GLY A 237 -1.05 -17.02 10.07
C GLY A 237 0.35 -17.47 9.63
N ASN A 238 0.67 -17.24 8.37
CA ASN A 238 1.97 -17.55 7.78
C ASN A 238 3.11 -16.77 8.40
N LEU A 239 2.89 -15.53 8.86
CA LEU A 239 3.94 -14.81 9.57
C LEU A 239 4.30 -15.49 10.90
N ALA A 240 3.33 -16.07 11.62
CA ALA A 240 3.63 -16.86 12.82
C ALA A 240 4.50 -18.08 12.50
N SER A 241 4.17 -18.80 11.42
CA SER A 241 4.94 -19.96 10.95
C SER A 241 6.36 -19.54 10.56
N ARG A 242 6.51 -18.49 9.75
CA ARG A 242 7.79 -17.94 9.32
C ARG A 242 8.65 -17.49 10.51
N VAL A 243 8.05 -16.77 11.47
CA VAL A 243 8.75 -16.36 12.70
C VAL A 243 9.19 -17.57 13.51
N ALA A 244 8.35 -18.61 13.64
CA ALA A 244 8.71 -19.82 14.35
C ALA A 244 9.88 -20.57 13.67
N GLU A 245 9.86 -20.68 12.34
CA GLU A 245 10.93 -21.30 11.56
C GLU A 245 12.25 -20.52 11.71
N ILE A 246 12.22 -19.19 11.55
CA ILE A 246 13.42 -18.35 11.74
C ILE A 246 13.95 -18.48 13.18
N ARG A 247 13.07 -18.42 14.19
CA ARG A 247 13.45 -18.60 15.60
C ARG A 247 14.17 -19.93 15.84
N SER A 248 13.68 -21.01 15.23
CA SER A 248 14.32 -22.33 15.33
C SER A 248 15.71 -22.37 14.67
N ALA A 249 15.94 -21.54 13.65
CA ALA A 249 17.20 -21.46 12.92
C ALA A 249 18.21 -20.46 13.50
N LEU A 250 17.82 -19.52 14.37
CA LEU A 250 18.66 -18.39 14.81
C LEU A 250 20.07 -18.79 15.25
N ALA A 251 20.21 -19.88 16.01
CA ALA A 251 21.49 -20.36 16.51
C ALA A 251 22.45 -20.86 15.41
N THR A 252 21.94 -21.12 14.22
CA THR A 252 22.71 -21.61 13.05
C THR A 252 23.08 -20.50 12.07
N ILE A 253 22.50 -19.31 12.22
CA ILE A 253 22.75 -18.18 11.32
C ILE A 253 24.12 -17.59 11.66
N VAL A 254 24.98 -17.50 10.66
CA VAL A 254 26.36 -16.96 10.79
C VAL A 254 26.58 -15.71 9.94
N VAL A 255 25.64 -15.39 9.04
CA VAL A 255 25.68 -14.20 8.19
C VAL A 255 24.79 -13.12 8.78
N THR A 256 25.38 -11.99 9.14
CA THR A 256 24.64 -10.80 9.60
C THR A 256 24.01 -10.04 8.43
N PRO A 257 22.98 -9.20 8.66
CA PRO A 257 22.42 -8.35 7.61
C PRO A 257 23.49 -7.50 6.89
N ALA A 258 24.40 -6.88 7.65
CA ALA A 258 25.51 -6.10 7.11
C ALA A 258 26.48 -6.95 6.26
N GLY A 259 26.79 -8.18 6.71
CA GLY A 259 27.62 -9.11 5.95
C GLY A 259 26.96 -9.56 4.65
N PHE A 260 25.64 -9.77 4.65
CA PHE A 260 24.88 -10.07 3.44
C PHE A 260 24.87 -8.88 2.46
N LEU A 261 24.61 -7.66 2.94
CA LEU A 261 24.58 -6.46 2.10
C LEU A 261 25.96 -6.11 1.53
N ALA A 262 27.04 -6.32 2.28
CA ALA A 262 28.40 -6.20 1.74
C ALA A 262 28.66 -7.21 0.61
N ASN A 263 28.11 -8.42 0.71
CA ASN A 263 28.19 -9.42 -0.34
C ASN A 263 27.33 -9.04 -1.56
N VAL A 264 26.15 -8.43 -1.35
CA VAL A 264 25.33 -7.87 -2.43
C VAL A 264 26.11 -6.80 -3.21
N GLU A 265 26.75 -5.85 -2.52
CA GLU A 265 27.60 -4.82 -3.15
C GLU A 265 28.71 -5.45 -4.01
N SER A 266 29.37 -6.49 -3.50
CA SER A 266 30.41 -7.18 -4.25
C SER A 266 29.87 -7.94 -5.47
N ALA A 267 28.68 -8.52 -5.38
CA ALA A 267 28.07 -9.30 -6.46
C ALA A 267 27.44 -8.41 -7.54
N PHE A 268 26.91 -7.26 -7.14
CA PHE A 268 26.27 -6.26 -8.01
C PHE A 268 26.86 -4.87 -7.76
N PRO A 269 28.10 -4.60 -8.20
CA PRO A 269 28.72 -3.28 -8.00
C PRO A 269 27.85 -2.17 -8.60
N GLY A 270 27.54 -1.15 -7.79
CA GLY A 270 26.63 -0.06 -8.18
C GLY A 270 25.16 -0.46 -8.27
N GLY A 271 24.79 -1.67 -7.82
CA GLY A 271 23.41 -2.08 -7.62
C GLY A 271 22.79 -1.35 -6.41
N ARG A 272 21.47 -1.19 -6.43
CA ARG A 272 20.69 -0.56 -5.36
C ARG A 272 19.66 -1.56 -4.84
N VAL A 273 19.38 -1.53 -3.54
CA VAL A 273 18.51 -2.47 -2.83
C VAL A 273 17.21 -1.77 -2.44
N SER A 274 16.07 -2.41 -2.70
CA SER A 274 14.74 -1.96 -2.25
C SER A 274 14.18 -2.80 -1.09
N GLY A 275 14.64 -4.03 -0.94
CA GLY A 275 14.16 -4.95 0.08
C GLY A 275 15.18 -6.01 0.46
N VAL A 276 15.13 -6.45 1.72
CA VAL A 276 15.95 -7.52 2.29
C VAL A 276 15.08 -8.42 3.15
N ALA A 277 15.19 -9.73 3.00
CA ALA A 277 14.47 -10.69 3.81
C ALA A 277 15.36 -11.84 4.30
N LEU A 278 15.09 -12.29 5.51
CA LEU A 278 15.56 -13.54 6.08
C LEU A 278 14.39 -14.51 6.08
N ASP A 279 14.61 -15.67 5.47
CA ASP A 279 13.60 -16.71 5.35
C ASP A 279 14.18 -18.05 5.77
N SER A 280 13.40 -18.83 6.52
CA SER A 280 13.72 -20.21 6.86
C SER A 280 12.57 -21.07 6.39
N ARG A 281 12.84 -22.09 5.58
CA ARG A 281 11.80 -23.02 5.09
C ARG A 281 12.31 -24.43 5.01
N MET A 282 11.45 -25.39 5.32
CA MET A 282 11.75 -26.80 5.11
C MET A 282 11.85 -27.11 3.60
N HIS A 283 12.98 -27.67 3.18
CA HIS A 283 13.19 -28.10 1.80
C HIS A 283 13.88 -29.46 1.79
N ASN A 284 13.21 -30.46 1.21
CA ASN A 284 13.66 -31.85 1.18
C ASN A 284 14.03 -32.40 2.58
N GLY A 285 13.22 -32.08 3.59
CA GLY A 285 13.42 -32.54 4.97
C GLY A 285 14.51 -31.82 5.76
N ALA A 286 15.14 -30.79 5.20
CA ALA A 286 16.11 -29.94 5.90
C ALA A 286 15.64 -28.48 5.94
N LEU A 287 15.76 -27.84 7.10
CA LEU A 287 15.50 -26.41 7.24
C LEU A 287 16.59 -25.64 6.50
N ARG A 288 16.20 -24.80 5.54
CA ARG A 288 17.11 -23.92 4.81
C ARG A 288 16.83 -22.48 5.17
N THR A 289 17.83 -21.80 5.70
CA THR A 289 17.75 -20.38 6.07
C THR A 289 18.56 -19.52 5.11
N ARG A 290 17.96 -18.48 4.55
CA ARG A 290 18.57 -17.65 3.50
C ARG A 290 18.31 -16.18 3.75
N TRP A 291 19.30 -15.37 3.40
CA TRP A 291 19.08 -13.96 3.12
C TRP A 291 18.75 -13.79 1.64
N SER A 292 17.79 -12.92 1.33
CA SER A 292 17.46 -12.46 -0.02
C SER A 292 17.41 -10.93 -0.06
N ALA A 293 17.68 -10.37 -1.25
CA ALA A 293 17.56 -8.96 -1.54
C ALA A 293 16.91 -8.74 -2.92
N THR A 294 16.07 -7.72 -3.01
CA THR A 294 15.54 -7.18 -4.28
C THR A 294 16.44 -6.05 -4.73
N ILE A 295 17.03 -6.18 -5.91
CA ILE A 295 18.12 -5.32 -6.40
C ILE A 295 17.76 -4.70 -7.75
N LEU A 296 17.94 -3.40 -7.88
CA LEU A 296 18.07 -2.72 -9.17
C LEU A 296 19.55 -2.68 -9.53
N THR A 297 19.94 -3.45 -10.53
CA THR A 297 21.33 -3.48 -11.00
C THR A 297 21.73 -2.15 -11.68
N ALA A 298 23.02 -1.91 -11.84
CA ALA A 298 23.54 -0.74 -12.57
C ALA A 298 23.07 -0.67 -14.05
N ALA A 299 22.62 -1.81 -14.61
CA ALA A 299 22.01 -1.89 -15.94
C ALA A 299 20.47 -1.69 -15.91
N SER A 300 19.91 -1.17 -14.81
CA SER A 300 18.48 -0.98 -14.58
C SER A 300 17.64 -2.24 -14.74
N THR A 301 18.23 -3.40 -14.43
CA THR A 301 17.52 -4.69 -14.40
C THR A 301 17.21 -5.08 -12.96
N GLN A 302 15.97 -5.49 -12.70
CA GLN A 302 15.55 -6.00 -11.40
C GLN A 302 15.99 -7.46 -11.23
N VAL A 303 16.64 -7.76 -10.11
CA VAL A 303 17.17 -9.08 -9.76
C VAL A 303 16.81 -9.39 -8.32
N GLU A 304 16.40 -10.64 -8.05
CA GLU A 304 16.39 -11.19 -6.71
C GLU A 304 17.69 -11.98 -6.49
N TYR A 305 18.40 -11.67 -5.40
CA TYR A 305 19.63 -12.34 -5.04
C TYR A 305 19.54 -12.95 -3.65
N SER A 306 19.96 -14.20 -3.49
CA SER A 306 19.96 -14.87 -2.19
C SER A 306 21.20 -15.71 -1.91
N ILE A 307 21.54 -15.83 -0.63
CA ILE A 307 22.63 -16.69 -0.12
C ILE A 307 22.15 -17.49 1.09
N ASN A 308 22.83 -18.61 1.38
CA ASN A 308 22.60 -19.35 2.60
C ASN A 308 23.11 -18.55 3.81
N ALA A 309 22.24 -18.31 4.80
CA ALA A 309 22.58 -17.56 6.01
C ALA A 309 23.34 -18.39 7.06
N THR A 310 23.37 -19.73 6.91
CA THR A 310 24.01 -20.67 7.86
C THR A 310 25.43 -21.06 7.45
N VAL A 311 25.97 -20.46 6.39
CA VAL A 311 27.32 -20.72 5.87
C VAL A 311 28.01 -19.38 5.70
N PRO A 312 29.29 -19.22 6.07
CA PRO A 312 30.00 -17.96 5.87
C PRO A 312 29.91 -17.47 4.42
N VAL A 313 29.82 -16.15 4.25
CA VAL A 313 29.79 -15.51 2.93
C VAL A 313 30.91 -16.05 2.04
N GLY A 314 30.58 -16.38 0.78
CA GLY A 314 31.51 -16.96 -0.20
C GLY A 314 31.64 -18.48 -0.16
N ASN A 315 31.20 -19.15 0.91
CA ASN A 315 31.31 -20.61 1.05
C ASN A 315 30.03 -21.37 0.66
N GLY A 316 28.95 -20.66 0.35
CA GLY A 316 27.66 -21.22 -0.08
C GLY A 316 27.37 -20.97 -1.56
N VAL A 317 26.30 -21.59 -2.07
CA VAL A 317 25.77 -21.30 -3.41
C VAL A 317 24.89 -20.05 -3.33
N ALA A 318 25.27 -19.02 -4.08
CA ALA A 318 24.44 -17.86 -4.32
C ALA A 318 23.44 -18.13 -5.46
N LEU A 319 22.24 -17.59 -5.35
CA LEU A 319 21.21 -17.66 -6.38
C LEU A 319 20.88 -16.24 -6.81
N ALA A 320 20.94 -16.00 -8.12
CA ALA A 320 20.50 -14.76 -8.74
C ALA A 320 19.48 -15.09 -9.82
N GLN A 321 18.34 -14.44 -9.80
CA GLN A 321 17.31 -14.58 -10.83
C GLN A 321 16.74 -13.21 -11.18
N VAL A 322 16.30 -13.05 -12.43
CA VAL A 322 15.47 -11.89 -12.78
C VAL A 322 14.24 -11.96 -11.89
N ALA A 323 13.96 -10.88 -11.17
CA ALA A 323 12.84 -10.87 -10.26
C ALA A 323 11.55 -11.12 -11.07
N PRO A 324 10.62 -11.96 -10.57
CA PRO A 324 9.29 -12.04 -11.15
C PRO A 324 8.63 -10.65 -11.12
N PRO A 325 7.59 -10.41 -11.95
CA PRO A 325 6.81 -9.18 -11.84
C PRO A 325 6.33 -8.97 -10.39
N ALA A 326 6.08 -7.71 -10.04
CA ALA A 326 5.71 -7.22 -8.72
C ALA A 326 4.88 -8.21 -7.88
N ALA A 327 5.19 -8.33 -6.57
CA ALA A 327 4.40 -9.13 -5.65
C ALA A 327 2.91 -8.75 -5.74
N VAL A 328 2.04 -9.76 -5.82
CA VAL A 328 0.60 -9.54 -5.89
C VAL A 328 0.14 -9.03 -4.53
N LEU A 329 -0.47 -7.85 -4.48
CA LEU A 329 -0.91 -7.27 -3.22
C LEU A 329 -1.99 -8.17 -2.60
N GLY A 330 -1.83 -8.55 -1.33
CA GLY A 330 -2.72 -9.50 -0.68
C GLY A 330 -2.30 -10.97 -0.80
N ASP A 331 -1.18 -11.26 -1.46
CA ASP A 331 -0.46 -12.53 -1.35
C ASP A 331 0.28 -12.53 0.00
N LEU A 332 -0.43 -12.94 1.04
CA LEU A 332 0.02 -12.92 2.43
C LEU A 332 0.93 -14.11 2.75
N ASP A 333 0.84 -15.18 1.96
CA ASP A 333 1.65 -16.38 2.14
C ASP A 333 2.91 -16.45 1.25
N GLY A 334 2.98 -15.56 0.24
CA GLY A 334 4.11 -15.37 -0.65
C GLY A 334 4.23 -16.46 -1.72
N ASP A 335 3.15 -17.17 -2.04
CA ASP A 335 3.13 -18.22 -3.06
C ASP A 335 2.96 -17.69 -4.51
N GLY A 336 2.74 -16.38 -4.66
CA GLY A 336 2.58 -15.67 -5.91
C GLY A 336 1.12 -15.52 -6.36
N HIS A 337 0.16 -15.99 -5.56
CA HIS A 337 -1.27 -15.91 -5.81
C HIS A 337 -2.01 -15.34 -4.60
N VAL A 338 -3.24 -14.88 -4.81
CA VAL A 338 -4.13 -14.53 -3.68
C VAL A 338 -5.29 -15.50 -3.69
N LEU A 339 -5.29 -16.40 -2.72
CA LEU A 339 -6.21 -17.52 -2.64
C LEU A 339 -6.82 -17.65 -1.24
N ALA A 340 -7.47 -18.78 -1.01
CA ALA A 340 -8.15 -19.05 0.25
C ALA A 340 -7.22 -19.10 1.47
N ASN A 341 -5.93 -19.38 1.27
CA ASN A 341 -4.96 -19.36 2.35
C ASN A 341 -4.71 -17.92 2.83
N ASP A 342 -4.54 -16.98 1.90
CA ASP A 342 -4.39 -15.56 2.23
C ASP A 342 -5.62 -15.03 2.94
N LEU A 343 -6.83 -15.34 2.43
CA LEU A 343 -8.06 -14.92 3.12
C LEU A 343 -8.21 -15.56 4.49
N ALA A 344 -7.83 -16.83 4.65
CA ALA A 344 -7.87 -17.50 5.94
C ALA A 344 -6.93 -16.79 6.94
N ASP A 345 -5.71 -16.46 6.52
CA ASP A 345 -4.75 -15.70 7.31
C ASP A 345 -5.27 -14.30 7.65
N PHE A 346 -5.82 -13.60 6.66
CA PHE A 346 -6.38 -12.27 6.80
C PHE A 346 -7.53 -12.20 7.83
N ILE A 347 -8.45 -13.16 7.80
CA ILE A 347 -9.60 -13.18 8.73
C ILE A 347 -9.12 -13.25 10.19
N THR A 348 -7.94 -13.84 10.45
CA THR A 348 -7.42 -13.93 11.83
C THR A 348 -6.99 -12.59 12.41
N THR A 349 -6.68 -11.60 11.57
CA THR A 349 -6.24 -10.26 11.97
C THR A 349 -7.34 -9.22 11.90
N PHE A 350 -8.52 -9.55 11.36
CA PHE A 350 -9.57 -8.56 11.11
C PHE A 350 -9.94 -7.78 12.39
N GLY A 351 -9.94 -6.46 12.31
CA GLY A 351 -10.17 -5.53 13.41
C GLY A 351 -8.95 -5.27 14.31
N GLN A 352 -7.73 -5.63 13.89
CA GLN A 352 -6.51 -5.46 14.68
C GLN A 352 -5.50 -4.54 14.00
N ASP A 353 -4.69 -3.84 14.79
CA ASP A 353 -3.49 -3.13 14.33
C ASP A 353 -2.40 -4.16 14.00
N TYR A 354 -2.45 -4.71 12.78
CA TYR A 354 -1.55 -5.75 12.31
C TYR A 354 -0.92 -5.37 10.95
N PRO A 355 0.21 -4.66 10.98
CA PRO A 355 0.80 -4.06 9.77
C PRO A 355 1.01 -5.00 8.57
N PRO A 356 1.37 -6.29 8.75
CA PRO A 356 1.52 -7.19 7.61
C PRO A 356 0.24 -7.47 6.81
N HIS A 357 -0.95 -7.33 7.41
CA HIS A 357 -2.24 -7.56 6.75
C HIS A 357 -3.03 -6.26 6.57
N ASP A 358 -2.45 -5.14 6.99
CA ASP A 358 -2.91 -3.78 6.77
C ASP A 358 -2.34 -3.34 5.40
N LEU A 359 -3.07 -3.72 4.36
CA LEU A 359 -2.67 -3.66 2.96
C LEU A 359 -2.79 -2.25 2.37
N ASP A 360 -3.68 -1.41 2.90
CA ASP A 360 -3.69 0.04 2.62
C ASP A 360 -2.85 0.86 3.62
N ARG A 361 -2.33 0.22 4.67
CA ARG A 361 -1.37 0.76 5.66
C ARG A 361 -1.95 1.87 6.51
N ASP A 362 -3.24 1.84 6.71
CA ASP A 362 -3.98 2.87 7.41
C ASP A 362 -3.92 2.71 8.94
N GLY A 363 -3.37 1.59 9.41
CA GLY A 363 -3.07 1.33 10.82
C GLY A 363 -3.93 0.23 11.42
N ALA A 364 -4.91 -0.31 10.70
CA ALA A 364 -5.74 -1.43 11.16
C ALA A 364 -6.13 -2.36 10.00
N VAL A 365 -6.43 -3.63 10.31
CA VAL A 365 -6.85 -4.61 9.29
C VAL A 365 -8.38 -4.64 9.20
N LEU A 366 -8.98 -3.92 8.26
CA LEU A 366 -10.42 -3.75 8.16
C LEU A 366 -11.01 -4.24 6.82
N GLY A 367 -12.27 -3.87 6.57
CA GLY A 367 -12.99 -4.25 5.36
C GLY A 367 -12.37 -3.68 4.08
N SER A 368 -11.59 -2.61 4.18
CA SER A 368 -10.81 -2.03 3.09
C SER A 368 -9.68 -2.97 2.65
N ASP A 369 -8.94 -3.55 3.59
CA ASP A 369 -7.93 -4.56 3.32
C ASP A 369 -8.52 -5.87 2.81
N LEU A 370 -9.66 -6.29 3.37
CA LEU A 370 -10.37 -7.47 2.87
C LEU A 370 -10.75 -7.27 1.40
N ALA A 371 -11.19 -6.06 1.05
CA ALA A 371 -11.48 -5.73 -0.33
C ALA A 371 -10.20 -5.78 -1.17
N ILE A 372 -9.05 -5.28 -0.70
CA ILE A 372 -7.77 -5.41 -1.42
C ILE A 372 -7.42 -6.87 -1.67
N LEU A 373 -7.51 -7.71 -0.65
CA LEU A 373 -7.20 -9.14 -0.77
C LEU A 373 -8.12 -9.81 -1.78
N LEU A 374 -9.44 -9.65 -1.65
CA LEU A 374 -10.41 -10.25 -2.57
C LEU A 374 -10.33 -9.69 -4.00
N GLU A 375 -9.81 -8.46 -4.17
CA GLU A 375 -9.58 -7.85 -5.47
C GLU A 375 -8.43 -8.50 -6.25
N ASN A 376 -7.47 -9.10 -5.54
CA ASN A 376 -6.34 -9.78 -6.15
C ASN A 376 -6.54 -11.29 -6.26
N TRP A 377 -7.75 -11.78 -5.93
CA TRP A 377 -8.06 -13.21 -5.88
C TRP A 377 -7.82 -13.92 -7.23
N GLY A 378 -6.91 -14.90 -7.26
CA GLY A 378 -6.58 -15.63 -8.49
C GLY A 378 -5.24 -16.35 -8.52
#